data_AF-A0A6B2LU67-F1
#
_entry.id   AF-A0A6B2LU67-F1
#
_cell.length_a   1.000
_cell.length_b   1.000
_cell.length_c   1.000
_cell.angle_alpha   90.00
_cell.angle_beta   90.00
_cell.angle_gamma   90.00
#
_symmetry.space_group_name_H-M   'P 1'
#
loop_
_entity.id
_entity.type
_entity.pdbx_description
1 polymer ?
#
loop_
_entity_poly.entity_id
_entity_poly.type
_entity_poly.pdbx_seq_one_letter_code
_entity_poly.pdbx_strand_id
1 'polypeptide(L)'
;MFNKAAENAFGYKESDIVGKNVNILMTKSQAKKHNSYIQNYLLTGKAKIIGRGRVVNVLAQNGNVRQCHLAITERVSGSLRFFVGILAVLY
;
A
#
# COMPACT_ATOMS: atom_id res chain seq x y z
N MET A 1 4.68 -3.12 -10.03
CA MET A 1 3.48 -3.16 -10.89
C MET A 1 2.39 -2.32 -10.23
N PHE A 2 1.90 -1.33 -10.96
CA PHE A 2 0.74 -0.52 -10.60
C PHE A 2 -0.24 -0.59 -11.77
N ASN A 3 -1.27 -1.44 -11.64
CA ASN A 3 -2.11 -1.79 -12.77
C ASN A 3 -3.09 -0.67 -13.16
N LYS A 4 -3.79 -0.86 -14.28
CA LYS A 4 -4.72 0.15 -14.80
C LYS A 4 -5.86 0.52 -13.84
N ALA A 5 -6.34 -0.45 -13.07
CA ALA A 5 -7.37 -0.21 -12.05
C ALA A 5 -6.84 0.71 -10.94
N ALA A 6 -5.59 0.50 -10.51
CA ALA A 6 -4.94 1.35 -9.53
C ALA A 6 -4.69 2.77 -10.09
N GLU A 7 -4.27 2.90 -11.36
CA GLU A 7 -4.17 4.22 -12.01
C GLU A 7 -5.49 4.98 -11.95
N ASN A 8 -6.60 4.32 -12.31
CA ASN A 8 -7.91 4.95 -12.29
C ASN A 8 -8.39 5.27 -10.86
N ALA A 9 -8.07 4.43 -9.88
CA ALA A 9 -8.48 4.63 -8.50
C ALA A 9 -7.74 5.80 -7.82
N PHE A 10 -6.47 6.00 -8.18
CA PHE A 10 -5.56 6.92 -7.50
C PHE A 10 -5.17 8.15 -8.32
N GLY A 11 -5.41 8.18 -9.63
CA GLY A 11 -5.05 9.28 -10.52
C GLY A 11 -3.59 9.28 -11.00
N TYR A 12 -2.72 8.45 -10.44
CA TYR A 12 -1.32 8.35 -10.88
C TYR A 12 -1.17 7.43 -12.10
N LYS A 13 -0.27 7.77 -13.03
CA LYS A 13 0.26 6.78 -13.98
C LYS A 13 1.26 5.85 -13.29
N GLU A 14 1.40 4.63 -13.78
CA GLU A 14 2.44 3.70 -13.30
C GLU A 14 3.83 4.34 -13.40
N SER A 15 4.12 5.04 -14.49
CA SER A 15 5.38 5.76 -14.72
C SER A 15 5.69 6.81 -13.65
N ASP A 16 4.66 7.39 -13.02
CA ASP A 16 4.82 8.48 -12.06
C ASP A 16 4.99 7.98 -10.63
N ILE A 17 4.65 6.71 -10.37
CA ILE A 17 4.59 6.14 -9.02
C ILE A 17 5.60 5.02 -8.79
N VAL A 18 6.01 4.30 -9.85
CA VAL A 18 7.07 3.29 -9.72
C VAL A 18 8.36 3.95 -9.27
N GLY A 19 9.03 3.35 -8.27
CA GLY A 19 10.23 3.89 -7.63
C GLY A 19 9.94 4.85 -6.48
N LYS A 20 8.70 5.32 -6.30
CA LYS A 20 8.29 6.12 -5.14
C LYS A 20 7.86 5.23 -3.98
N ASN A 21 7.97 5.76 -2.76
CA ASN A 21 7.45 5.08 -1.59
C ASN A 21 5.91 5.05 -1.64
N VAL A 22 5.32 3.91 -1.27
CA VAL A 22 3.85 3.72 -1.25
C VAL A 22 3.11 4.68 -0.31
N ASN A 23 3.83 5.31 0.63
CA ASN A 23 3.28 6.28 1.56
C ASN A 23 2.61 7.50 0.87
N ILE A 24 2.90 7.77 -0.41
CA ILE A 24 2.23 8.82 -1.18
C ILE A 24 0.74 8.53 -1.41
N LEU A 25 0.32 7.25 -1.29
CA LEU A 25 -1.07 6.81 -1.40
C LEU A 25 -1.81 6.86 -0.06
N MET A 26 -1.25 7.51 0.96
CA MET A 26 -1.74 7.51 2.33
C MET A 26 -1.97 8.93 2.84
N THR A 27 -2.85 9.07 3.83
CA THR A 27 -3.00 10.33 4.56
C THR A 27 -1.70 10.69 5.29
N LYS A 28 -1.44 11.98 5.49
CA LYS A 28 -0.18 12.50 6.09
C LYS A 28 0.18 11.83 7.42
N SER A 29 -0.82 11.51 8.25
CA SER A 29 -0.61 10.85 9.54
C SER A 29 -0.14 9.40 9.42
N GLN A 30 -0.66 8.65 8.43
CA GLN A 30 -0.25 7.28 8.15
C GLN A 30 1.09 7.24 7.39
N ALA A 31 1.26 8.13 6.41
CA ALA A 31 2.46 8.22 5.58
C ALA A 31 3.74 8.38 6.41
N LYS A 32 3.70 9.26 7.44
CA LYS A 32 4.81 9.50 8.38
C LYS A 32 5.23 8.25 9.16
N LYS A 33 4.28 7.36 9.44
CA LYS A 33 4.49 6.15 10.27
C LYS A 33 4.75 4.90 9.42
N HIS A 34 4.48 4.94 8.12
CA HIS A 34 4.42 3.74 7.31
C HIS A 34 5.72 2.93 7.29
N ASN A 35 6.86 3.60 7.16
CA ASN A 35 8.15 2.92 7.13
C ASN A 35 8.44 2.16 8.44
N SER A 36 7.97 2.68 9.59
CA SER A 36 8.13 1.96 10.86
C SER A 36 7.23 0.73 10.93
N TYR A 37 6.09 0.69 10.24
CA TYR A 37 5.27 -0.53 10.15
C TYR A 37 6.02 -1.65 9.43
N ILE A 38 6.69 -1.32 8.32
CA ILE A 38 7.52 -2.27 7.57
C ILE A 38 8.69 -2.73 8.44
N GLN A 39 9.45 -1.79 9.03
CA GLN A 39 10.60 -2.12 9.89
C GLN A 39 10.20 -3.02 11.06
N ASN A 40 9.13 -2.69 11.77
CA ASN A 40 8.63 -3.52 12.87
C ASN A 40 8.26 -4.93 12.41
N TYR A 41 7.64 -5.06 11.25
CA TYR A 41 7.33 -6.38 10.69
C TYR A 41 8.59 -7.16 10.33
N LEU A 42 9.56 -6.52 9.67
CA LEU A 42 10.82 -7.16 9.31
C LEU A 42 11.63 -7.61 10.54
N LEU A 43 11.57 -6.84 11.63
CA LEU A 43 12.27 -7.17 12.89
C LEU A 43 11.55 -8.25 13.70
N THR A 44 10.22 -8.20 13.78
CA THR A 44 9.46 -9.00 14.77
C THR A 44 8.67 -10.14 14.16
N GLY A 45 8.45 -10.15 12.84
CA GLY A 45 7.53 -11.06 12.16
C GLY A 45 6.04 -10.85 12.48
N LYS A 46 5.70 -9.88 13.35
CA LYS A 46 4.31 -9.68 13.81
C LYS A 46 3.49 -8.90 12.77
N ALA A 47 2.80 -9.64 11.91
CA ALA A 47 1.94 -9.08 10.87
C ALA A 47 0.67 -8.42 11.45
N LYS A 48 0.39 -7.17 11.03
CA LYS A 48 -0.88 -6.47 11.33
C LYS A 48 -1.92 -6.57 10.22
N ILE A 49 -1.48 -6.57 8.95
CA ILE A 49 -2.37 -6.62 7.76
C ILE A 49 -2.12 -7.89 6.94
N ILE A 50 -0.85 -8.31 6.84
CA ILE A 50 -0.45 -9.45 6.00
C ILE A 50 -1.24 -10.69 6.42
N GLY A 51 -1.97 -11.29 5.47
CA GLY A 51 -2.79 -12.49 5.67
C GLY A 51 -4.19 -12.30 6.28
N ARG A 52 -4.61 -11.07 6.65
CA ARG A 52 -5.95 -10.80 7.21
C ARG A 52 -6.74 -9.74 6.45
N GLY A 53 -6.03 -8.75 5.91
CA GLY A 53 -6.63 -7.57 5.29
C GLY A 53 -7.32 -6.63 6.29
N ARG A 54 -7.60 -5.39 5.88
CA ARG A 54 -8.40 -4.43 6.65
C ARG A 54 -8.87 -3.26 5.79
N VAL A 55 -9.89 -2.55 6.25
CA VAL A 55 -10.26 -1.25 5.65
C VAL A 55 -9.23 -0.19 6.02
N VAL A 56 -8.82 0.60 5.03
CA VAL A 56 -7.90 1.74 5.17
C VAL A 56 -8.40 2.93 4.36
N ASN A 57 -8.02 4.12 4.79
CA ASN A 57 -8.15 5.33 4.00
C ASN A 57 -6.95 5.47 3.08
N VAL A 58 -7.20 5.64 1.79
CA VAL A 58 -6.18 5.87 0.77
C VAL A 58 -6.34 7.26 0.16
N LEU A 59 -5.23 7.89 -0.23
CA LEU A 59 -5.19 9.24 -0.77
C LEU A 59 -4.87 9.19 -2.28
N ALA A 60 -5.77 9.73 -3.10
CA ALA A 60 -5.55 9.91 -4.54
C ALA A 60 -4.73 11.17 -4.83
N GLN A 61 -4.18 11.27 -6.05
CA GLN A 61 -3.35 12.39 -6.51
C GLN A 61 -4.05 13.75 -6.38
N ASN A 62 -5.36 13.79 -6.62
CA ASN A 62 -6.16 15.00 -6.52
C ASN A 62 -6.54 15.39 -5.07
N GLY A 63 -6.07 14.64 -4.07
CA GLY A 63 -6.35 14.87 -2.66
C GLY A 63 -7.59 14.16 -2.11
N ASN A 64 -8.37 13.47 -2.94
CA ASN A 64 -9.55 12.73 -2.48
C ASN A 64 -9.14 11.53 -1.63
N VAL A 65 -9.84 11.34 -0.50
CA VAL A 65 -9.68 10.18 0.36
C VAL A 65 -10.76 9.16 0.03
N ARG A 66 -10.38 7.89 -0.14
CA ARG A 66 -11.31 6.78 -0.38
C ARG A 66 -11.08 5.69 0.67
N GLN A 67 -12.15 5.03 1.08
CA GLN A 67 -12.02 3.79 1.85
C GLN A 67 -11.77 2.62 0.90
N CYS A 68 -10.81 1.79 1.25
CA CYS A 68 -10.49 0.58 0.51
C CYS A 68 -10.24 -0.57 1.47
N HIS A 69 -10.72 -1.76 1.12
CA HIS A 69 -10.24 -2.98 1.73
C HIS A 69 -8.86 -3.31 1.16
N LEU A 70 -7.83 -3.26 2.02
CA LEU A 70 -6.45 -3.57 1.70
C LEU A 70 -6.11 -4.97 2.18
N ALA A 71 -5.66 -5.82 1.27
CA ALA A 71 -5.00 -7.08 1.57
C ALA A 71 -3.53 -7.00 1.16
N ILE A 72 -2.62 -7.49 2.00
CA ILE A 72 -1.19 -7.56 1.69
C ILE A 72 -0.76 -9.02 1.76
N THR A 73 0.00 -9.45 0.76
CA THR A 73 0.74 -10.71 0.80
C THR A 73 2.24 -10.44 0.74
N GLU A 74 3.00 -11.34 1.34
CA GLU A 74 4.45 -11.36 1.25
C GLU A 74 4.91 -12.53 0.37
N ARG A 75 5.95 -12.29 -0.43
CA ARG A 75 6.67 -13.32 -1.17
C ARG A 75 8.17 -13.12 -0.98
N VAL A 76 8.88 -14.23 -0.76
CA VAL A 76 10.34 -14.26 -0.69
C VAL A 76 10.85 -15.09 -1.87
N SER A 77 11.81 -14.56 -2.62
CA SER A 77 12.48 -15.22 -3.74
C SER A 77 13.98 -14.98 -3.63
N GLY A 78 14.72 -16.01 -3.19
CA GLY A 78 16.13 -15.86 -2.82
C GLY A 78 16.31 -14.83 -1.70
N SER A 79 17.14 -13.82 -1.94
CA SER A 79 17.36 -12.70 -1.02
C SER A 79 16.34 -11.56 -1.17
N LEU A 80 15.48 -11.60 -2.20
CA LEU A 80 14.51 -10.56 -2.46
C LEU A 80 13.19 -10.84 -1.75
N ARG A 81 12.64 -9.79 -1.15
CA ARG A 81 11.35 -9.80 -0.46
C ARG A 81 10.42 -8.82 -1.15
N PHE A 82 9.24 -9.31 -1.53
CA PHE A 82 8.21 -8.56 -2.22
C PHE A 82 6.96 -8.51 -1.37
N PHE A 83 6.33 -7.33 -1.34
CA PHE A 83 5.00 -7.14 -0.78
C PHE A 83 4.04 -6.82 -1.92
N VAL A 84 2.93 -7.54 -1.98
CA VAL A 84 1.88 -7.30 -2.97
C VAL A 84 0.65 -6.81 -2.23
N GLY A 85 0.24 -5.57 -2.53
CA GLY A 85 -0.99 -4.98 -2.03
C GLY A 85 -2.11 -5.12 -3.06
N ILE A 86 -3.27 -5.61 -2.62
CA ILE A 86 -4.51 -5.60 -3.39
C ILE A 86 -5.48 -4.67 -2.67
N LEU A 87 -6.08 -3.76 -3.42
CA LEU A 87 -7.06 -2.80 -2.93
C LEU A 87 -8.39 -3.00 -3.65
N ALA A 88 -9.46 -3.13 -2.87
CA ALA A 88 -10.82 -3.05 -3.36
C ALA A 88 -11.46 -1.78 -2.80
N VAL A 89 -11.91 -0.88 -3.68
CA VAL A 89 -12.58 0.34 -3.25
C VAL A 89 -13.95 -0.01 -2.66
N LEU A 90 -14.29 0.59 -1.53
CA LEU A 90 -15.63 0.48 -0.93
C LEU A 90 -16.53 1.60 -1.49
N TYR A 91 -17.79 1.27 -1.77
CA TYR A 91 -18.82 2.19 -2.26
C TYR A 91 -19.42 3.00 -1.11
#